data_AF-A0A524JIU9-F1
#
_entry.id   AF-A0A524JIU9-F1
#
_cell.length_a   1.000
_cell.length_b   1.000
_cell.length_c   1.000
_cell.angle_alpha   90.00
_cell.angle_beta   90.00
_cell.angle_gamma   90.00
#
_symmetry.space_group_name_H-M   'P 1'
#
loop_
_entity.id
_entity.type
_entity.pdbx_description
1 polymer ?
#
loop_
_entity_poly.entity_id
_entity_poly.type
_entity_poly.pdbx_seq_one_letter_code
_entity_poly.pdbx_strand_id
1 'polypeptide(L)'
;MSLPKTPVNQKGDQDEGDELGYNLAMLYHLGNSFEAILEFDGETVLNGEEDGESVLNIDPGVKVAPFKNKDIHIGVGAGFPLTNDEEFEYRLIASLFYHMPFLN
;
A
#
# COMPACT_ATOMS: atom_id res chain seq x y z
N MET A 1 14.91 -33.65 30.79
CA MET A 1 14.56 -33.92 29.39
C MET A 1 14.05 -32.60 28.81
N SER A 2 14.83 -31.93 27.97
CA SER A 2 14.52 -30.59 27.44
C SER A 2 13.86 -30.73 26.07
N LEU A 3 12.69 -30.11 25.89
CA LEU A 3 12.14 -29.88 24.55
C LEU A 3 12.98 -28.80 23.83
N PRO A 4 13.09 -28.85 22.49
CA PRO A 4 13.82 -27.83 21.75
C PRO A 4 13.06 -26.50 21.82
N LYS A 5 13.74 -25.43 22.25
CA LYS A 5 13.24 -24.07 22.09
C LYS A 5 13.33 -23.72 20.60
N THR A 6 12.21 -23.75 19.89
CA THR A 6 12.07 -22.97 18.67
C THR A 6 12.31 -21.50 19.03
N PRO A 7 13.08 -20.72 18.25
CA PRO A 7 13.24 -19.30 18.51
C PRO A 7 11.87 -18.67 18.29
N VAL A 8 11.20 -18.31 19.38
CA VAL A 8 10.09 -17.36 19.30
C VAL A 8 10.72 -16.00 19.05
N ASN A 9 10.23 -15.30 18.03
CA ASN A 9 10.59 -13.91 17.78
C ASN A 9 10.13 -13.10 19.00
N GLN A 10 11.03 -12.87 19.95
CA GLN A 10 10.76 -11.98 21.08
C GLN A 10 10.80 -10.54 20.57
N LYS A 11 9.74 -10.13 19.86
CA LYS A 11 9.30 -8.72 19.93
C LYS A 11 8.83 -8.57 21.37
N GLY A 12 9.53 -7.75 22.14
CA GLY A 12 9.23 -7.56 23.56
C GLY A 12 7.80 -7.09 23.76
N ASP A 13 7.24 -7.42 24.92
CA ASP A 13 5.99 -6.87 25.45
C ASP A 13 6.11 -5.33 25.60
N GLN A 14 6.06 -4.60 24.49
CA GLN A 14 5.44 -3.29 24.45
C GLN A 14 4.01 -3.57 24.01
N ASP A 15 3.03 -3.04 24.74
CA ASP A 15 1.62 -3.00 24.33
C ASP A 15 1.54 -2.18 23.02
N GLU A 16 1.99 -2.75 21.90
CA GLU A 16 1.62 -2.28 20.56
C GLU A 16 0.10 -2.49 20.49
N GLY A 17 -0.64 -1.39 20.47
CA GLY A 17 -2.09 -1.41 20.42
C GLY A 17 -2.62 -2.24 19.25
N ASP A 18 -3.86 -2.71 19.36
CA ASP A 18 -4.55 -3.30 18.21
C ASP A 18 -4.76 -2.21 17.14
N GLU A 19 -4.34 -2.48 15.90
CA GLU A 19 -4.49 -1.56 14.77
C GLU A 19 -5.54 -2.05 13.76
N LEU A 20 -6.30 -1.12 13.17
CA LEU A 20 -7.22 -1.38 12.07
C LEU A 20 -6.81 -0.61 10.82
N GLY A 21 -6.27 -1.33 9.85
CA GLY A 21 -5.97 -0.82 8.51
C GLY A 21 -7.13 -0.99 7.52
N TYR A 22 -7.32 -0.01 6.64
CA TYR A 22 -8.26 -0.06 5.51
C TYR A 22 -7.65 0.60 4.26
N ASN A 23 -7.95 0.02 3.09
CA ASN A 23 -7.55 0.59 1.79
C ASN A 23 -8.78 0.75 0.89
N LEU A 24 -8.83 1.89 0.19
CA LEU A 24 -9.80 2.16 -0.86
C LEU A 24 -9.07 2.60 -2.13
N ALA A 25 -9.25 1.86 -3.22
CA ALA A 25 -8.67 2.18 -4.52
C ALA A 25 -9.76 2.52 -5.55
N MET A 26 -9.53 3.59 -6.32
CA MET A 26 -10.34 3.97 -7.48
C MET A 26 -9.49 3.94 -8.74
N LEU A 27 -9.99 3.27 -9.78
CA LEU A 27 -9.38 3.19 -11.10
C LEU A 27 -10.31 3.83 -12.13
N TYR A 28 -9.78 4.77 -12.91
CA TYR A 28 -10.51 5.42 -14.00
C TYR A 28 -9.79 5.24 -15.33
N HIS A 29 -10.47 4.60 -16.30
CA HIS A 29 -9.94 4.39 -17.64
C HIS A 29 -10.19 5.62 -18.51
N LEU A 30 -9.13 6.37 -18.82
CA LEU A 30 -9.17 7.58 -19.66
C LEU A 30 -9.09 7.26 -21.16
N GLY A 31 -8.79 6.00 -21.49
CA GLY A 31 -8.76 5.50 -22.86
C GLY A 31 -8.22 4.07 -22.90
N ASN A 32 -7.84 3.62 -24.08
CA ASN A 32 -7.38 2.24 -24.27
C ASN A 32 -6.04 1.93 -23.59
N SER A 33 -5.24 2.95 -23.30
CA SER A 33 -3.85 2.80 -22.85
C SER A 33 -3.52 3.64 -21.62
N PHE A 34 -4.45 4.40 -21.06
CA PHE A 34 -4.17 5.28 -19.94
C PHE A 34 -5.23 5.14 -18.85
N GLU A 35 -4.77 4.96 -17.62
CA GLU A 35 -5.60 4.78 -16.45
C GLU A 35 -5.09 5.70 -15.34
N ALA A 36 -6.02 6.41 -14.70
CA ALA A 36 -5.75 7.16 -13.48
C ALA A 36 -6.13 6.30 -12.27
N ILE A 37 -5.31 6.37 -11.24
CA ILE A 37 -5.47 5.62 -9.99
C ILE A 37 -5.50 6.65 -8.86
N LEU A 38 -6.38 6.45 -7.89
CA LEU A 38 -6.37 7.18 -6.63
C LEU A 38 -6.60 6.18 -5.51
N GLU A 39 -5.62 6.05 -4.62
CA GLU A 39 -5.70 5.15 -3.46
C GLU A 39 -5.77 5.98 -2.17
N PHE A 40 -6.50 5.44 -1.19
CA PHE A 40 -6.58 5.95 0.16
C PHE A 40 -6.23 4.82 1.11
N ASP A 41 -5.19 5.02 1.91
CA ASP A 41 -4.74 4.07 2.93
C ASP A 41 -4.93 4.71 4.29
N GLY A 42 -5.74 4.10 5.14
CA GLY A 42 -5.95 4.57 6.49
C GLY A 42 -5.69 3.49 7.52
N GLU A 43 -5.25 3.93 8.68
CA GLU A 43 -4.94 3.07 9.82
C GLU A 43 -5.39 3.79 11.09
N THR A 44 -5.93 3.03 12.06
CA THR A 44 -6.33 3.58 13.36
C THR A 44 -5.94 2.64 14.49
N VAL A 45 -5.37 3.21 15.55
CA VAL A 45 -5.02 2.50 16.78
C VAL A 45 -6.26 2.41 17.66
N LEU A 46 -6.61 1.19 18.09
CA LEU A 46 -7.87 0.88 18.79
C LEU A 46 -7.72 0.76 20.31
N ASN A 47 -6.49 0.63 20.82
CA ASN A 47 -6.15 0.59 22.24
C ASN A 47 -4.64 0.87 22.44
N GLY A 48 -4.20 1.02 23.69
CA GLY A 48 -2.80 1.33 24.01
C GLY A 48 -2.58 2.82 24.33
N GLU A 49 -1.31 3.25 24.37
CA GLU A 49 -0.95 4.63 24.71
C GLU A 49 -1.36 5.65 23.63
N GLU A 50 -1.50 5.19 22.39
CA GLU A 50 -1.83 5.96 21.18
C GLU A 50 -3.29 5.74 20.73
N ASP A 51 -4.17 5.27 21.62
CA ASP A 51 -5.59 5.00 21.32
C ASP A 51 -6.30 6.23 20.70
N GLY A 52 -6.90 6.01 19.53
CA GLY A 52 -7.61 7.02 18.77
C GLY A 52 -6.74 7.79 17.77
N GLU A 53 -5.43 7.54 17.71
CA GLU A 53 -4.59 8.03 16.63
C GLU A 53 -5.01 7.38 15.30
N SER A 54 -4.92 8.17 14.23
CA SER A 54 -5.37 7.77 12.90
C SER A 54 -4.49 8.39 11.85
N VAL A 55 -3.94 7.54 10.98
CA VAL A 55 -3.17 7.96 9.82
C VAL A 55 -4.03 7.78 8.58
N LEU A 56 -4.02 8.78 7.69
CA LEU A 56 -4.66 8.67 6.38
C LEU A 56 -3.70 9.19 5.31
N ASN A 57 -3.52 8.40 4.26
CA ASN A 57 -2.70 8.73 3.11
C ASN A 57 -3.55 8.80 1.85
N ILE A 58 -3.12 9.62 0.90
CA ILE A 58 -3.67 9.69 -0.44
C ILE A 58 -2.58 9.48 -1.48
N ASP A 59 -2.84 8.57 -2.40
CA ASP A 59 -1.87 8.07 -3.35
C ASP A 59 -2.39 8.23 -4.78
N PRO A 60 -2.29 9.42 -5.39
CA PRO A 60 -2.57 9.61 -6.80
C PRO A 60 -1.51 8.92 -7.68
N GLY A 61 -1.98 8.25 -8.72
CA GLY A 61 -1.12 7.58 -9.69
C GLY A 61 -1.70 7.51 -11.08
N VAL A 62 -0.85 7.13 -12.02
CA VAL A 62 -1.22 6.87 -13.42
C VAL A 62 -0.55 5.60 -13.89
N LYS A 63 -1.24 4.86 -14.75
CA LYS A 63 -0.71 3.68 -15.43
C LYS A 63 -0.92 3.79 -16.92
N VAL A 64 0.10 3.44 -17.70
CA VAL A 64 0.09 3.49 -19.16
C VAL A 64 0.44 2.13 -19.76
N ALA A 65 -0.30 1.74 -20.80
CA ALA A 65 0.02 0.60 -21.67
C ALA A 65 0.69 1.13 -22.95
N PRO A 66 2.03 1.21 -23.01
CA PRO A 66 2.73 1.83 -24.15
C PRO A 66 2.61 1.05 -25.46
N PHE A 67 2.27 -0.24 -25.40
CA PHE A 67 2.17 -1.10 -26.58
C PHE A 67 0.73 -1.55 -26.84
N LYS A 68 0.42 -1.84 -28.11
CA LYS A 68 -0.94 -2.22 -28.53
C LYS A 68 -1.43 -3.56 -27.95
N ASN A 69 -0.51 -4.49 -27.69
CA ASN A 69 -0.83 -5.77 -27.05
C ASN A 69 -1.17 -5.63 -25.56
N LYS A 70 -0.85 -4.48 -24.93
CA LYS A 70 -1.09 -4.20 -23.50
C LYS A 70 -0.46 -5.20 -22.52
N ASP A 71 0.54 -5.96 -23.00
CA ASP A 71 1.27 -6.92 -22.16
C ASP A 71 2.18 -6.20 -21.15
N ILE A 72 2.57 -4.95 -21.44
CA ILE A 72 3.39 -4.14 -20.54
C ILE A 72 2.55 -2.96 -20.06
N HIS A 73 2.54 -2.73 -18.75
CA HIS A 73 2.05 -1.50 -18.13
C HIS A 73 3.16 -0.85 -17.31
N ILE A 74 3.27 0.47 -17.40
CA ILE A 74 4.18 1.28 -16.61
C ILE A 74 3.33 2.18 -15.73
N GLY A 75 3.61 2.21 -14.44
CA GLY A 75 2.90 3.06 -13.47
C GLY A 75 3.84 4.01 -12.76
N VAL A 76 3.34 5.20 -12.46
CA VAL A 76 3.97 6.14 -11.53
C VAL A 76 2.91 6.72 -10.61
N GLY A 77 3.27 6.92 -9.35
CA GLY A 77 2.40 7.52 -8.35
C GLY A 77 3.21 8.18 -7.26
N ALA A 78 2.52 8.97 -6.44
CA ALA A 78 3.10 9.57 -5.26
C ALA A 78 2.11 9.47 -4.11
N GLY A 79 2.61 9.16 -2.91
CA GLY A 79 1.82 9.08 -1.69
C GLY A 79 2.07 10.28 -0.79
N PHE A 80 0.98 10.81 -0.23
CA PHE A 80 0.97 12.01 0.57
C PHE A 80 0.21 11.77 1.87
N PRO A 81 0.77 12.16 3.03
CA PRO A 81 0.02 12.14 4.27
C PRO A 81 -1.10 13.20 4.22
N LEU A 82 -2.30 12.82 4.61
CA LEU A 82 -3.43 13.73 4.85
C LEU A 82 -3.55 14.13 6.32
N THR A 83 -2.98 13.32 7.21
CA THR A 83 -2.88 13.61 8.65
C THR A 83 -1.48 14.12 8.98
N ASN A 84 -1.34 14.89 10.07
CA ASN A 84 -0.06 15.49 10.47
C ASN A 84 0.81 14.55 11.32
N ASP A 85 0.57 13.26 11.23
CA ASP A 85 1.33 12.28 12.00
C ASP A 85 2.74 12.13 11.40
N GLU A 86 3.76 12.16 12.25
CA GLU A 86 5.15 12.36 11.83
C GLU A 86 5.75 11.11 11.15
N GLU A 87 5.07 9.97 11.17
CA GLU A 87 5.63 8.71 10.68
C GLU A 87 5.66 8.57 9.15
N PHE A 88 4.86 9.33 8.41
CA PHE A 88 4.79 9.18 6.95
C PHE A 88 5.43 10.33 6.17
N GLU A 89 6.62 10.08 5.64
CA GLU A 89 7.28 10.92 4.65
C GLU A 89 6.74 10.64 3.23
N TYR A 90 6.64 11.68 2.40
CA TYR A 90 6.22 11.59 0.99
C TYR A 90 6.83 10.37 0.26
N ARG A 91 5.99 9.58 -0.41
CA ARG A 91 6.43 8.36 -1.10
C ARG A 91 6.36 8.54 -2.62
N LEU A 92 7.39 8.12 -3.35
CA LEU A 92 7.33 8.01 -4.82
C LEU A 92 7.26 6.53 -5.20
N ILE A 93 6.31 6.16 -6.05
CA ILE A 93 6.10 4.79 -6.53
C ILE A 93 6.35 4.75 -8.03
N ALA A 94 7.21 3.85 -8.47
CA ALA A 94 7.40 3.50 -9.88
C ALA A 94 7.17 1.99 -10.04
N SER A 95 6.34 1.61 -11.00
CA SER A 95 5.93 0.22 -11.19
C SER A 95 5.99 -0.20 -12.66
N LEU A 96 6.30 -1.49 -12.88
CA LEU A 96 6.31 -2.14 -14.19
C LEU A 96 5.59 -3.47 -14.05
N PHE A 97 4.52 -3.64 -14.83
CA PHE A 97 3.75 -4.87 -14.88
C PHE A 97 3.93 -5.53 -16.23
N TYR A 98 4.24 -6.82 -16.24
CA TYR A 98 4.29 -7.63 -17.43
C TYR A 98 3.26 -8.76 -17.33
N HIS A 99 2.32 -8.79 -18.28
CA HIS A 99 1.35 -9.86 -18.42
C HIS A 99 1.90 -10.91 -19.39
N MET A 100 2.17 -12.12 -18.89
CA MET A 100 2.63 -13.21 -19.74
C MET A 100 1.44 -13.77 -20.52
N PRO A 101 1.47 -13.79 -21.86
CA PRO A 101 0.45 -14.48 -22.63
C PRO A 101 0.54 -15.98 -22.33
N PHE A 102 -0.53 -16.57 -21.81
CA PHE A 102 -0.62 -18.02 -21.70
C PHE A 102 -0.65 -18.61 -23.13
N LEU A 103 0.27 -19.52 -23.44
CA LEU A 103 0.20 -20.34 -24.64
C LEU A 103 -1.01 -21.28 -24.50
N ASN A 104 -2.05 -21.03 -25.30
CA ASN A 104 -3.12 -22.01 -25.57
C ASN A 104 -2.66 -22.99 -26.66
#